data_AF-A0A9P5NWQ7-F1
#
_entry.id   AF-A0A9P5NWQ7-F1
#
_cell.length_a   1.000
_cell.length_b   1.000
_cell.length_c   1.000
_cell.angle_alpha   90.00
_cell.angle_beta   90.00
_cell.angle_gamma   90.00
#
_symmetry.space_group_name_H-M   'P 1'
#
loop_
_entity.id
_entity.type
_entity.pdbx_description
1 polymer ?
#
loop_
_entity_poly.entity_id
_entity_poly.type
_entity_poly.pdbx_seq_one_letter_code
_entity_poly.pdbx_strand_id
1 'polypeptide(L)'
;MSDSPLTLTKLLFAGSAIVLLMYGIYFILTAICIHYMFVNRTKNWLVLAYLIVSLLVTTLFLAASAKYTELLLLETAVNPVATQKLSQRLDLLQQVAYSVKIWLADSLLVYRLWIVWLGSCLVIIFPSILFIGSLASGAAGLALFRHLDKAEANRNLGVGFHSCSVALNVITTSLIAGRLLYQRQRVKDLGDGHSQQYLSLMAVFAESGALYSIAGLIYIPLYSRNSNLVFVFAPIVEAASGIAPALIILRMALGVAVSKQTQAQLSTLQFGSRQHPQTSDSENLTTYGGPRTLSANFHHQGSHKDFSDSNVSGHDGHEIDATTLMEEKQESRSGSAV
;
A
#
# COMPACT_ATOMS: atom_id res chain seq x y z
N MET A 1 41.30 -2.26 -15.05
CA MET A 1 41.08 -3.29 -16.09
C MET A 1 40.20 -2.65 -17.13
N SER A 2 40.75 -2.32 -18.29
CA SER A 2 39.98 -1.74 -19.40
C SER A 2 39.13 -2.86 -19.99
N ASP A 3 37.87 -2.94 -19.58
CA ASP A 3 36.91 -3.85 -20.19
C ASP A 3 36.89 -3.60 -21.70
N SER A 4 37.06 -4.66 -22.49
CA SER A 4 37.00 -4.55 -23.94
C SER A 4 35.64 -3.96 -24.36
N PRO A 5 35.55 -3.17 -25.45
CA PRO A 5 34.29 -2.61 -25.91
C PRO A 5 33.21 -3.68 -26.11
N LEU A 6 33.62 -4.90 -26.46
CA LEU A 6 32.75 -6.07 -26.55
C LEU A 6 32.14 -6.49 -25.19
N THR A 7 32.90 -6.40 -24.10
CA THR A 7 32.42 -6.71 -22.74
C THR A 7 31.31 -5.73 -22.33
N LEU A 8 31.50 -4.44 -22.60
CA LEU A 8 30.49 -3.41 -22.32
C LEU A 8 29.18 -3.69 -23.08
N THR A 9 29.28 -3.97 -24.37
CA THR A 9 28.12 -4.30 -25.21
C THR A 9 27.35 -5.53 -24.69
N LYS A 10 28.08 -6.58 -24.26
CA LYS A 10 27.47 -7.77 -23.64
C LYS A 10 26.73 -7.44 -22.34
N LEU A 11 27.31 -6.59 -21.50
CA LEU A 11 26.71 -6.18 -20.22
C LEU A 11 25.46 -5.32 -20.43
N LEU A 12 25.45 -4.42 -21.42
CA LEU A 12 24.28 -3.64 -21.81
C LEU A 12 23.13 -4.53 -22.31
N PHE A 13 23.45 -5.49 -23.18
CA PHE A 13 22.46 -6.45 -23.65
C PHE A 13 21.90 -7.30 -22.51
N ALA A 14 22.75 -7.83 -21.63
CA ALA A 14 22.33 -8.57 -20.44
C ALA A 14 21.44 -7.72 -19.51
N GLY A 15 21.80 -6.45 -19.29
CA GLY A 15 20.99 -5.49 -18.54
C GLY A 15 19.59 -5.32 -19.14
N SER A 16 19.50 -5.11 -20.46
CA SER A 16 18.21 -4.96 -21.14
C SER A 16 17.30 -6.19 -21.02
N ALA A 17 17.87 -7.40 -21.06
CA ALA A 17 17.13 -8.65 -20.84
C ALA A 17 16.60 -8.75 -19.39
N ILE A 18 17.39 -8.31 -18.41
CA ILE A 18 16.98 -8.26 -17.00
C ILE A 18 15.84 -7.25 -16.82
N VAL A 19 15.90 -6.07 -17.44
CA VAL A 19 14.81 -5.07 -17.40
C VAL A 19 13.50 -5.71 -17.88
N LEU A 20 13.52 -6.42 -19.00
CA LEU A 20 12.32 -7.06 -19.56
C LEU A 20 11.77 -8.15 -18.63
N LEU A 21 12.65 -9.01 -18.08
CA LEU A 21 12.26 -10.08 -17.17
C LEU A 21 11.65 -9.53 -15.89
N MET A 22 12.31 -8.54 -15.28
CA MET A 22 11.85 -7.89 -14.06
C MET A 22 10.54 -7.13 -14.27
N TYR A 23 10.39 -6.45 -15.40
CA TYR A 23 9.14 -5.79 -15.78
C TYR A 23 7.98 -6.78 -15.84
N GLY A 24 8.19 -7.96 -16.46
CA GLY A 24 7.17 -9.01 -16.51
C GLY A 24 6.72 -9.48 -15.12
N ILE A 25 7.67 -9.73 -14.22
CA ILE A 25 7.38 -10.11 -12.82
C ILE A 25 6.58 -8.99 -12.13
N TYR A 26 7.03 -7.75 -12.24
CA TYR A 26 6.38 -6.61 -11.61
C TYR A 26 4.97 -6.34 -12.17
N PHE A 27 4.77 -6.52 -13.48
CA PHE A 27 3.47 -6.40 -14.14
C PHE A 27 2.48 -7.43 -13.60
N ILE A 28 2.87 -8.71 -13.54
CA ILE A 28 2.02 -9.79 -13.01
C ILE A 28 1.66 -9.50 -11.55
N LEU A 29 2.64 -9.10 -10.73
CA LEU A 29 2.41 -8.79 -9.32
C LEU A 29 1.42 -7.62 -9.16
N THR A 30 1.57 -6.57 -9.98
CA THR A 30 0.66 -5.42 -9.98
C THR A 30 -0.74 -5.81 -10.43
N ALA A 31 -0.87 -6.65 -11.45
CA ALA A 31 -2.15 -7.17 -11.92
C ALA A 31 -2.86 -8.00 -10.82
N ILE A 32 -2.12 -8.85 -10.10
CA ILE A 32 -2.65 -9.61 -8.96
C ILE A 32 -3.15 -8.66 -7.86
N CYS A 33 -2.37 -7.62 -7.52
CA CYS A 33 -2.78 -6.64 -6.51
C CYS A 33 -4.07 -5.92 -6.91
N ILE A 34 -4.17 -5.48 -8.17
CA ILE A 34 -5.35 -4.79 -8.71
C ILE A 34 -6.56 -5.71 -8.70
N HIS A 35 -6.43 -6.94 -9.24
CA HIS A 35 -7.49 -7.94 -9.26
C HIS A 35 -8.04 -8.20 -7.85
N TYR A 36 -7.14 -8.41 -6.88
CA TYR A 36 -7.53 -8.64 -5.50
C TYR A 36 -8.29 -7.45 -4.89
N MET A 37 -7.85 -6.23 -5.19
CA MET A 37 -8.49 -5.02 -4.70
C MET A 37 -9.92 -4.84 -5.23
N PHE A 38 -10.16 -5.23 -6.49
CA PHE A 38 -11.50 -5.21 -7.10
C PHE A 38 -12.42 -6.31 -6.54
N VAL A 39 -11.91 -7.54 -6.40
CA VAL A 39 -12.68 -8.67 -5.84
C VAL A 39 -13.11 -8.39 -4.40
N ASN A 40 -12.19 -7.89 -3.57
CA ASN A 40 -12.45 -7.67 -2.15
C ASN A 40 -13.13 -6.32 -1.85
N ARG A 41 -13.48 -5.55 -2.89
CA ARG A 41 -14.13 -4.22 -2.82
C ARG A 41 -13.43 -3.27 -1.84
N THR A 42 -12.12 -3.37 -1.69
CA THR A 42 -11.35 -2.48 -0.81
C THR A 42 -11.18 -1.14 -1.53
N LYS A 43 -11.95 -0.12 -1.12
CA LYS A 43 -11.92 1.22 -1.71
C LYS A 43 -10.69 2.04 -1.28
N ASN A 44 -9.49 1.57 -1.58
CA ASN A 44 -8.26 2.33 -1.33
C ASN A 44 -7.72 2.95 -2.63
N TRP A 45 -8.39 4.01 -3.08
CA TRP A 45 -8.07 4.71 -4.33
C TRP A 45 -6.64 5.23 -4.39
N LEU A 46 -6.06 5.61 -3.24
CA LEU A 46 -4.67 6.07 -3.17
C LEU A 46 -3.69 4.95 -3.52
N VAL A 47 -3.92 3.73 -3.02
CA VAL A 47 -3.08 2.57 -3.33
C VAL A 47 -3.23 2.15 -4.79
N LEU A 48 -4.45 2.21 -5.34
CA LEU A 48 -4.68 1.95 -6.76
C LEU A 48 -3.96 2.97 -7.64
N ALA A 49 -4.10 4.26 -7.34
CA ALA A 49 -3.42 5.33 -8.05
C ALA A 49 -1.89 5.13 -8.00
N TYR A 50 -1.34 4.79 -6.83
CA TYR A 50 0.07 4.46 -6.69
C TYR A 50 0.49 3.29 -7.59
N LEU A 51 -0.25 2.18 -7.60
CA LEU A 51 0.06 1.01 -8.43
C LEU A 51 0.04 1.35 -9.93
N ILE A 52 -0.96 2.11 -10.38
CA ILE A 52 -1.08 2.52 -11.79
C ILE A 52 0.06 3.47 -12.16
N VAL A 53 0.30 4.52 -11.38
CA VAL A 53 1.38 5.49 -11.64
C VAL A 53 2.75 4.79 -11.64
N SER A 54 2.99 3.93 -10.65
CA SER A 54 4.22 3.15 -10.54
C SER A 54 4.41 2.22 -11.74
N LEU A 55 3.34 1.58 -12.23
CA LEU A 55 3.39 0.77 -13.44
C LEU A 55 3.71 1.61 -14.68
N LEU A 56 3.08 2.78 -14.83
CA LEU A 56 3.35 3.69 -15.93
C LEU A 56 4.81 4.17 -15.95
N VAL A 57 5.37 4.50 -14.78
CA VAL A 57 6.78 4.89 -14.68
C VAL A 57 7.71 3.74 -15.07
N THR A 58 7.46 2.51 -14.61
CA THR A 58 8.27 1.35 -15.02
C THR A 58 8.10 1.03 -16.51
N THR A 59 6.90 1.19 -17.09
CA THR A 59 6.72 1.03 -18.55
C THR A 59 7.53 2.05 -19.35
N LEU A 60 7.58 3.30 -18.87
CA LEU A 60 8.37 4.35 -19.50
C LEU A 60 9.87 4.02 -19.42
N PHE A 61 10.34 3.53 -18.27
CA PHE A 61 11.72 3.08 -18.09
C PHE A 61 12.07 1.93 -19.05
N LEU A 62 11.22 0.91 -19.17
CA LEU A 62 11.40 -0.19 -20.12
C LEU A 62 11.47 0.31 -21.57
N ALA A 63 10.50 1.14 -21.99
CA ALA A 63 10.44 1.64 -23.36
C ALA A 63 11.68 2.48 -23.72
N ALA A 64 12.10 3.35 -22.81
CA ALA A 64 13.31 4.16 -22.98
C ALA A 64 14.57 3.28 -23.02
N SER A 65 14.68 2.27 -22.15
CA SER A 65 15.81 1.33 -22.10
C SER A 65 15.92 0.48 -23.36
N ALA A 66 14.79 -0.03 -23.86
CA ALA A 66 14.74 -0.83 -25.08
C ALA A 66 15.20 -0.01 -26.28
N LYS A 67 14.65 1.20 -26.45
CA LYS A 67 15.05 2.11 -27.53
C LYS A 67 16.50 2.57 -27.41
N TYR A 68 16.98 2.87 -26.21
CA TYR A 68 18.37 3.21 -25.98
C TYR A 68 19.33 2.08 -26.40
N THR A 69 19.01 0.85 -26.02
CA THR A 69 19.82 -0.33 -26.35
C THR A 69 19.83 -0.59 -27.86
N GLU A 70 18.67 -0.47 -28.53
CA GLU A 70 18.55 -0.57 -29.99
C GLU A 70 19.42 0.46 -30.72
N LEU A 71 19.31 1.74 -30.35
CA LEU A 71 20.10 2.81 -30.95
C LEU A 71 21.60 2.57 -30.81
N LEU A 72 22.04 2.19 -29.61
CA LEU A 72 23.45 2.02 -29.31
C LEU A 72 24.04 0.81 -30.04
N LEU A 73 23.29 -0.28 -30.18
CA LEU A 73 23.73 -1.52 -30.83
C LEU A 73 23.63 -1.48 -32.37
N LEU A 74 22.52 -0.97 -32.92
CA LEU A 74 22.21 -1.09 -34.35
C LEU A 74 22.53 0.19 -35.12
N GLU A 75 22.19 1.36 -34.57
CA GLU A 75 22.20 2.61 -35.36
C GLU A 75 23.52 3.38 -35.27
N THR A 76 24.31 3.19 -34.21
CA THR A 76 25.62 3.84 -34.05
C THR A 76 26.57 3.53 -35.21
N ALA A 77 26.42 2.35 -35.83
CA ALA A 77 27.21 1.93 -36.98
C ALA A 77 26.81 2.63 -38.29
N VAL A 78 25.60 3.16 -38.38
CA VAL A 78 25.03 3.73 -39.62
C VAL A 78 25.07 5.27 -39.60
N ASN A 79 24.66 5.91 -38.50
CA ASN A 79 24.53 7.37 -38.41
C ASN A 79 24.93 7.94 -37.03
N PRO A 80 26.24 8.04 -36.71
CA PRO A 80 26.73 8.32 -35.36
C PRO A 80 26.24 9.66 -34.78
N VAL A 81 26.12 10.71 -35.60
CA VAL A 81 25.79 12.07 -35.12
C VAL A 81 24.31 12.22 -34.72
N ALA A 82 23.39 11.63 -35.48
CA ALA A 82 21.96 11.68 -35.16
C ALA A 82 21.64 10.79 -33.96
N THR A 83 22.23 9.58 -33.93
CA THR A 83 22.07 8.61 -32.85
C THR A 83 22.63 9.13 -31.51
N GLN A 84 23.72 9.92 -31.52
CA GLN A 84 24.29 10.49 -30.30
C GLN A 84 23.34 11.46 -29.57
N LYS A 85 22.65 12.35 -30.29
CA LYS A 85 21.71 13.30 -29.66
C LYS A 85 20.48 12.59 -29.08
N LEU A 86 19.97 11.59 -29.79
CA LEU A 86 18.78 10.85 -29.37
C LEU A 86 19.09 9.89 -28.20
N SER A 87 20.20 9.16 -28.26
CA SER A 87 20.64 8.27 -27.18
C SER A 87 20.86 9.03 -25.86
N GLN A 88 21.46 10.23 -25.89
CA GLN A 88 21.60 11.07 -24.71
C GLN A 88 20.26 11.48 -24.08
N ARG A 89 19.24 11.77 -24.91
CA ARG A 89 17.89 12.12 -24.40
C ARG A 89 17.21 10.90 -23.78
N LEU A 90 17.37 9.73 -24.39
CA LEU A 90 16.80 8.48 -23.87
C LEU A 90 17.51 8.00 -22.59
N ASP A 91 18.82 8.22 -22.47
CA ASP A 91 19.57 7.95 -21.24
C ASP A 91 19.08 8.84 -20.09
N LEU A 92 18.97 10.15 -20.33
CA LEU A 92 18.36 11.07 -19.37
C LEU A 92 16.95 10.65 -18.97
N LEU A 93 16.11 10.25 -19.92
CA LEU A 93 14.75 9.80 -19.66
C LEU A 93 14.72 8.54 -18.77
N GLN A 94 15.64 7.59 -18.99
CA GLN A 94 15.81 6.42 -18.14
C GLN A 94 16.18 6.83 -16.70
N GLN A 95 17.15 7.74 -16.54
CA GLN A 95 17.57 8.21 -15.22
C GLN A 95 16.45 8.95 -14.48
N VAL A 96 15.65 9.75 -15.19
CA VAL A 96 14.45 10.41 -14.64
C VAL A 96 13.44 9.37 -14.16
N ALA A 97 13.06 8.44 -15.04
CA ALA A 97 12.05 7.43 -14.72
C ALA A 97 12.50 6.55 -13.54
N TYR A 98 13.77 6.15 -13.52
CA TYR A 98 14.40 5.40 -12.44
C TYR A 98 14.38 6.16 -11.11
N SER A 99 14.76 7.44 -11.12
CA SER A 99 14.78 8.26 -9.89
C SER A 99 13.36 8.50 -9.35
N VAL A 100 12.42 8.83 -10.23
CA VAL A 100 11.00 9.00 -9.88
C VAL A 100 10.43 7.71 -9.31
N LYS A 101 10.80 6.55 -9.87
CA LYS A 101 10.35 5.25 -9.37
C LYS A 101 10.78 5.01 -7.92
N ILE A 102 12.03 5.32 -7.60
CA ILE A 102 12.58 5.18 -6.24
C ILE A 102 11.90 6.18 -5.31
N TRP A 103 11.72 7.44 -5.71
CA TRP A 103 11.04 8.43 -4.88
C TRP A 103 9.58 8.06 -4.60
N LEU A 104 8.87 7.48 -5.56
CA LEU A 104 7.52 6.95 -5.34
C LEU A 104 7.53 5.83 -4.30
N ALA A 105 8.50 4.90 -4.38
CA ALA A 105 8.64 3.81 -3.43
C ALA A 105 8.97 4.32 -2.01
N ASP A 106 9.94 5.24 -1.88
CA ASP A 106 10.34 5.86 -0.61
C ASP A 106 9.18 6.64 0.01
N SER A 107 8.44 7.41 -0.81
CA SER A 107 7.25 8.16 -0.35
C SER A 107 6.21 7.22 0.26
N LEU A 108 5.97 6.06 -0.36
CA LEU A 108 5.03 5.08 0.17
C LEU A 108 5.52 4.46 1.49
N LEU A 109 6.83 4.22 1.63
CA LEU A 109 7.42 3.74 2.89
C LEU A 109 7.22 4.74 4.03
N VAL A 110 7.48 6.03 3.78
CA VAL A 110 7.24 7.10 4.77
C VAL A 110 5.75 7.22 5.12
N TYR A 111 4.87 7.19 4.12
CA TYR A 111 3.41 7.22 4.33
C TYR A 111 2.94 6.03 5.19
N ARG A 112 3.49 4.84 4.98
CA ARG A 112 3.17 3.66 5.80
C ARG A 112 3.65 3.81 7.23
N LEU A 113 4.86 4.33 7.43
CA LEU A 113 5.38 4.58 8.76
C LEU A 113 4.46 5.55 9.53
N TRP A 114 3.97 6.59 8.84
CA TRP A 114 3.00 7.54 9.40
C TRP A 114 1.74 6.85 9.90
N ILE A 115 1.14 5.98 9.09
CA ILE A 115 -0.08 5.24 9.46
C ILE A 115 0.17 4.32 10.66
N VAL A 116 1.27 3.57 10.66
CA VAL A 116 1.58 2.57 11.71
C VAL A 116 1.81 3.23 13.08
N TRP A 117 2.39 4.43 13.08
CA TRP A 117 2.69 5.18 14.30
C TRP A 117 1.60 6.19 14.69
N LEU A 118 0.47 6.24 13.98
CA LEU A 118 -0.71 7.07 14.31
C LEU A 118 -0.35 8.54 14.62
N GLY A 119 0.63 9.10 13.92
CA GLY A 119 1.02 10.52 14.07
C GLY A 119 2.07 10.85 15.13
N SER A 120 2.85 9.88 15.63
CA SER A 120 4.03 10.20 16.45
C SER A 120 5.12 10.89 15.61
N CYS A 121 5.11 12.22 15.56
CA CYS A 121 5.97 13.02 14.69
C CYS A 121 7.47 12.74 14.91
N LEU A 122 7.91 12.48 16.14
CA LEU A 122 9.33 12.27 16.47
C LEU A 122 9.97 11.10 15.70
N VAL A 123 9.24 10.01 15.50
CA VAL A 123 9.75 8.81 14.82
C VAL A 123 9.82 9.01 13.30
N ILE A 124 9.04 9.93 12.76
CA ILE A 124 8.89 10.16 11.32
C ILE A 124 9.88 11.21 10.83
N ILE A 125 10.31 12.15 11.69
CA ILE A 125 11.27 13.20 11.33
C ILE A 125 12.53 12.60 10.70
N PHE A 126 13.08 11.54 11.28
CA PHE A 126 14.35 10.99 10.81
C PHE A 126 14.24 10.33 9.40
N PRO A 127 13.26 9.43 9.13
CA PRO A 127 13.00 8.94 7.76
C PRO A 127 12.65 10.06 6.77
N SER A 128 11.92 11.09 7.19
CA SER A 128 11.61 12.24 6.31
C SER A 128 12.85 13.04 5.93
N ILE A 129 13.82 13.20 6.83
CA ILE A 129 15.10 13.85 6.52
C ILE A 129 15.87 13.02 5.49
N LEU A 130 15.91 11.69 5.64
CA LEU A 130 16.54 10.80 4.66
C LEU A 130 15.87 10.86 3.30
N PHE A 131 14.53 10.95 3.27
CA PHE A 131 13.76 11.10 2.03
C PHE A 131 14.08 12.44 1.33
N ILE A 132 14.11 13.55 2.08
CA ILE A 132 14.49 14.85 1.53
C ILE A 132 15.94 14.81 1.02
N GLY A 133 16.82 14.12 1.74
CA GLY A 133 18.20 13.88 1.32
C GLY A 133 18.29 13.11 0.00
N SER A 134 17.50 12.04 -0.18
CA SER A 134 17.45 11.28 -1.44
C SER A 134 16.85 12.10 -2.57
N LEU A 135 15.80 12.88 -2.30
CA LEU A 135 15.19 13.79 -3.27
C LEU A 135 16.17 14.88 -3.74
N ALA A 136 16.84 15.54 -2.80
CA ALA A 136 17.79 16.62 -3.10
C ALA A 136 19.01 16.10 -3.87
N SER A 137 19.62 15.00 -3.40
CA SER A 137 20.79 14.40 -4.07
C SER A 137 20.46 13.84 -5.45
N GLY A 138 19.31 13.17 -5.61
CA GLY A 138 18.87 12.66 -6.91
C GLY A 138 18.53 13.78 -7.90
N ALA A 139 17.82 14.84 -7.44
CA ALA A 139 17.49 15.99 -8.30
C ALA A 139 18.75 16.77 -8.72
N ALA A 140 19.69 17.00 -7.80
CA ALA A 140 20.98 17.61 -8.10
C ALA A 140 21.82 16.74 -9.03
N GLY A 141 21.82 15.41 -8.83
CA GLY A 141 22.46 14.45 -9.72
C GLY A 141 21.91 14.56 -11.13
N LEU A 142 20.59 14.53 -11.29
CA LEU A 142 19.94 14.65 -12.59
C LEU A 142 20.25 15.98 -13.28
N ALA A 143 20.27 17.09 -12.54
CA ALA A 143 20.64 18.41 -13.07
C ALA A 143 22.11 18.44 -13.55
N LEU A 144 23.00 17.75 -12.86
CA LEU A 144 24.42 17.65 -13.21
C LEU A 144 24.74 16.58 -14.26
N PHE A 145 23.78 15.72 -14.62
CA PHE A 145 24.01 14.54 -15.45
C PHE A 145 24.62 14.87 -16.82
N ARG A 146 24.30 16.04 -17.39
CA ARG A 146 24.83 16.47 -18.70
C ARG A 146 26.18 17.17 -18.63
N HIS A 147 26.66 17.52 -17.44
CA HIS A 147 27.88 18.29 -17.25
C HIS A 147 29.07 17.35 -16.99
N LEU A 148 29.78 16.98 -18.06
CA LEU A 148 30.92 16.06 -18.00
C LEU A 148 32.03 16.54 -17.05
N ASP A 149 32.24 17.85 -16.96
CA ASP A 149 33.23 18.47 -16.05
C ASP A 149 32.91 18.23 -14.56
N LYS A 150 31.66 17.85 -14.26
CA LYS A 150 31.17 17.59 -12.90
C LYS A 150 30.83 16.11 -12.67
N ALA A 151 31.39 15.20 -13.47
CA ALA A 151 31.11 13.76 -13.38
C ALA A 151 31.42 13.14 -12.00
N GLU A 152 32.47 13.61 -11.31
CA GLU A 152 32.78 13.16 -9.95
C GLU A 152 31.75 13.64 -8.93
N ALA A 153 31.34 14.91 -9.01
CA ALA A 153 30.28 15.44 -8.16
C ALA A 153 28.94 14.73 -8.39
N ASN A 154 28.58 14.48 -9.66
CA ASN A 154 27.38 13.71 -10.02
C ASN A 154 27.41 12.30 -9.41
N ARG A 155 28.56 11.63 -9.45
CA ARG A 155 28.74 10.32 -8.84
C ARG A 155 28.57 10.34 -7.32
N ASN A 156 29.17 11.31 -6.64
CA ASN A 156 29.03 11.44 -5.19
C ASN A 156 27.57 11.70 -4.80
N LEU A 157 26.84 12.49 -5.59
CA LEU A 157 25.39 12.68 -5.43
C LEU A 157 24.60 11.40 -5.67
N GLY A 158 24.94 10.61 -6.70
CA GLY A 158 24.32 9.31 -6.94
C GLY A 158 24.55 8.32 -5.79
N VAL A 159 25.78 8.26 -5.24
CA VAL A 159 26.08 7.45 -4.05
C VAL A 159 25.24 7.93 -2.85
N GLY A 160 25.14 9.24 -2.64
CA GLY A 160 24.30 9.83 -1.59
C GLY A 160 22.82 9.47 -1.76
N PHE A 161 22.29 9.60 -2.98
CA PHE A 161 20.92 9.25 -3.33
C PHE A 161 20.59 7.80 -2.96
N HIS A 162 21.40 6.86 -3.42
CA HIS A 162 21.20 5.44 -3.13
C HIS A 162 21.40 5.10 -1.66
N SER A 163 22.38 5.71 -1.00
CA SER A 163 22.64 5.47 0.43
C SER A 163 21.49 5.96 1.30
N CYS A 164 20.96 7.16 1.03
CA CYS A 164 19.81 7.71 1.74
C CYS A 164 18.56 6.84 1.56
N SER A 165 18.27 6.39 0.33
CA SER A 165 17.10 5.54 0.05
C SER A 165 17.22 4.15 0.69
N VAL A 166 18.40 3.50 0.61
CA VAL A 166 18.65 2.22 1.30
C VAL A 166 18.54 2.38 2.82
N ALA A 167 19.12 3.44 3.38
CA ALA A 167 19.02 3.72 4.82
C ALA A 167 17.56 3.93 5.23
N LEU A 168 16.80 4.73 4.47
CA LEU A 168 15.37 4.95 4.68
C LEU A 168 14.60 3.64 4.72
N ASN A 169 14.85 2.74 3.77
CA ASN A 169 14.19 1.45 3.72
C ASN A 169 14.53 0.56 4.93
N VAL A 170 15.81 0.47 5.32
CA VAL A 170 16.24 -0.32 6.49
C VAL A 170 15.64 0.21 7.78
N ILE A 171 15.73 1.52 8.00
CA ILE A 171 15.23 2.20 9.21
C ILE A 171 13.70 2.07 9.29
N THR A 172 13.00 2.38 8.19
CA THR A 172 11.54 2.30 8.17
C THR A 172 11.05 0.88 8.40
N THR A 173 11.67 -0.11 7.76
CA THR A 173 11.34 -1.53 7.96
C THR A 173 11.57 -1.96 9.42
N SER A 174 12.70 -1.54 10.01
CA SER A 174 13.04 -1.84 11.41
C SER A 174 12.04 -1.20 12.39
N LEU A 175 11.65 0.05 12.15
CA LEU A 175 10.68 0.78 12.98
C LEU A 175 9.28 0.17 12.90
N ILE A 176 8.84 -0.24 11.69
CA ILE A 176 7.57 -0.93 11.49
C ILE A 176 7.59 -2.28 12.21
N ALA A 177 8.65 -3.07 12.01
CA ALA A 177 8.82 -4.37 12.66
C ALA A 177 8.83 -4.26 14.20
N GLY A 178 9.61 -3.32 14.74
CA GLY A 178 9.68 -3.07 16.18
C GLY A 178 8.33 -2.64 16.79
N ARG A 179 7.60 -1.76 16.12
CA ARG A 179 6.25 -1.35 16.55
C ARG A 179 5.28 -2.51 16.56
N LEU A 180 5.37 -3.38 15.55
CA LEU A 180 4.50 -4.54 15.42
C LEU A 180 4.76 -5.58 16.52
N LEU A 181 6.03 -5.79 16.90
CA LEU A 181 6.40 -6.60 18.07
C LEU A 181 5.86 -6.03 19.37
N TYR A 182 5.99 -4.71 19.56
CA TYR A 182 5.49 -4.05 20.76
C TYR A 182 3.97 -4.21 20.90
N GLN A 183 3.21 -4.02 19.80
CA GLN A 183 1.77 -4.24 19.79
C GLN A 183 1.43 -5.71 20.07
N ARG A 184 2.16 -6.66 19.46
CA ARG A 184 1.98 -8.09 19.73
C ARG A 184 2.16 -8.41 21.21
N GLN A 185 3.20 -7.89 21.86
CA GLN A 185 3.44 -8.14 23.29
C GLN A 185 2.26 -7.67 24.16
N ARG A 186 1.61 -6.56 23.79
CA ARG A 186 0.44 -6.04 24.50
C ARG A 186 -0.86 -6.81 24.23
N VAL A 187 -0.97 -7.47 23.07
CA VAL A 187 -2.16 -8.26 22.68
C VAL A 187 -2.00 -9.74 23.07
N LYS A 188 -0.79 -10.19 23.41
CA LYS A 188 -0.53 -11.57 23.85
C LYS A 188 -1.37 -11.96 25.07
N ASP A 189 -1.73 -10.99 25.91
CA ASP A 189 -2.59 -11.19 27.08
C ASP A 189 -4.08 -11.41 26.72
N LEU A 190 -4.46 -11.26 25.44
CA LEU A 190 -5.85 -11.33 24.94
C LEU A 190 -6.14 -12.54 24.01
N GLY A 191 -5.18 -13.44 23.78
CA GLY A 191 -5.38 -14.72 23.08
C GLY A 191 -4.50 -14.97 21.84
N ASP A 192 -4.21 -16.25 21.55
CA ASP A 192 -3.15 -16.71 20.62
C ASP A 192 -3.40 -16.45 19.12
N GLY A 193 -4.66 -16.28 18.69
CA GLY A 193 -5.01 -16.18 17.26
C GLY A 193 -4.48 -14.93 16.54
N HIS A 194 -4.36 -13.80 17.24
CA HIS A 194 -3.89 -12.54 16.64
C HIS A 194 -2.36 -12.48 16.51
N SER A 195 -1.63 -13.27 17.31
CA SER A 195 -0.16 -13.29 17.36
C SER A 195 0.49 -13.76 16.06
N GLN A 196 -0.12 -14.73 15.37
CA GLN A 196 0.42 -15.30 14.12
C GLN A 196 0.29 -14.35 12.93
N GLN A 197 -0.78 -13.57 12.86
CA GLN A 197 -0.99 -12.58 11.79
C GLN A 197 0.08 -11.49 11.82
N TYR A 198 0.46 -11.02 13.02
CA TYR A 198 1.54 -10.04 13.21
C TYR A 198 2.90 -10.58 12.77
N LEU A 199 3.25 -11.81 13.16
CA LEU A 199 4.54 -12.42 12.76
C LEU A 199 4.64 -12.58 11.25
N SER A 200 3.57 -13.02 10.60
CA SER A 200 3.59 -13.18 9.16
C SER A 200 3.63 -11.84 8.42
N LEU A 201 2.97 -10.80 8.94
CA LEU A 201 3.07 -9.45 8.39
C LEU A 201 4.48 -8.88 8.55
N MET A 202 5.12 -9.09 9.72
CA MET A 202 6.52 -8.73 9.94
C MET A 202 7.47 -9.43 8.97
N ALA A 203 7.29 -10.74 8.75
CA ALA A 203 8.13 -11.52 7.84
C ALA A 203 8.11 -10.92 6.43
N VAL A 204 6.93 -10.58 5.92
CA VAL A 204 6.82 -9.95 4.60
C VAL A 204 7.49 -8.58 4.55
N PHE A 205 7.35 -7.76 5.59
CA PHE A 205 8.06 -6.47 5.65
C PHE A 205 9.59 -6.67 5.66
N ALA A 206 10.09 -7.63 6.44
CA ALA A 206 11.51 -7.93 6.51
C ALA A 206 12.03 -8.50 5.18
N GLU A 207 11.32 -9.44 4.56
CA GLU A 207 11.69 -10.06 3.28
C GLU A 207 11.70 -9.03 2.14
N SER A 208 10.64 -8.22 2.04
CA SER A 208 10.54 -7.18 1.00
C SER A 208 11.53 -6.03 1.22
N GLY A 209 11.73 -5.61 2.48
CA GLY A 209 12.75 -4.63 2.84
C GLY A 209 14.16 -5.13 2.56
N ALA A 210 14.46 -6.39 2.87
CA ALA A 210 15.75 -7.02 2.60
C ALA A 210 16.05 -7.09 1.10
N LEU A 211 15.06 -7.42 0.26
CA LEU A 211 15.23 -7.48 -1.19
C LEU A 211 15.79 -6.17 -1.76
N TYR A 212 15.16 -5.04 -1.43
CA TYR A 212 15.60 -3.72 -1.89
C TYR A 212 16.95 -3.33 -1.28
N SER A 213 17.11 -3.52 0.03
CA SER A 213 18.34 -3.13 0.72
C SER A 213 19.56 -3.93 0.27
N ILE A 214 19.44 -5.24 0.01
CA ILE A 214 20.52 -6.08 -0.51
C ILE A 214 20.91 -5.63 -1.92
N ALA A 215 19.92 -5.43 -2.80
CA ALA A 215 20.17 -4.95 -4.16
C ALA A 215 20.88 -3.60 -4.16
N GLY A 216 20.43 -2.65 -3.32
CA GLY A 216 21.05 -1.34 -3.17
C GLY A 216 22.47 -1.41 -2.58
N LEU A 217 22.70 -2.26 -1.58
CA LEU A 217 24.02 -2.42 -0.94
C LEU A 217 25.07 -3.00 -1.90
N ILE A 218 24.65 -3.84 -2.84
CA ILE A 218 25.52 -4.34 -3.92
C ILE A 218 25.75 -3.24 -4.97
N TYR A 219 24.70 -2.49 -5.31
CA TYR A 219 24.75 -1.46 -6.35
C TYR A 219 25.65 -0.27 -6.00
N ILE A 220 25.58 0.25 -4.77
CA ILE A 220 26.34 1.43 -4.33
C ILE A 220 27.86 1.34 -4.60
N PRO A 221 28.58 0.27 -4.20
CA PRO A 221 30.02 0.17 -4.45
C PRO A 221 30.33 -0.02 -5.94
N LEU A 222 29.47 -0.69 -6.70
CA LEU A 222 29.63 -0.83 -8.16
C LEU A 222 29.52 0.54 -8.84
N TYR A 223 28.55 1.35 -8.42
CA TYR A 223 28.33 2.71 -8.91
C TYR A 223 29.46 3.65 -8.53
N SER A 224 29.93 3.60 -7.28
CA SER A 224 31.07 4.39 -6.80
C SER A 224 32.36 4.09 -7.57
N ARG A 225 32.58 2.82 -7.96
CA ARG A 225 33.78 2.40 -8.70
C ARG A 225 33.69 2.53 -10.22
N ASN A 226 32.64 3.13 -10.79
CA ASN A 226 32.42 3.16 -12.26
C ASN A 226 32.44 1.76 -12.90
N SER A 227 31.96 0.74 -12.20
CA SER A 227 31.96 -0.60 -12.78
C SER A 227 30.89 -0.73 -13.86
N ASN A 228 31.22 -1.35 -15.00
CA ASN A 228 30.25 -1.66 -16.05
C ASN A 228 29.15 -2.63 -15.57
N LEU A 229 29.33 -3.28 -14.43
CA LEU A 229 28.29 -4.11 -13.79
C LEU A 229 27.07 -3.29 -13.36
N VAL A 230 27.18 -1.96 -13.27
CA VAL A 230 26.05 -1.06 -12.99
C VAL A 230 24.90 -1.27 -13.99
N PHE A 231 25.19 -1.56 -15.26
CA PHE A 231 24.16 -1.82 -16.29
C PHE A 231 23.33 -3.08 -16.01
N VAL A 232 23.88 -4.03 -15.24
CA VAL A 232 23.20 -5.28 -14.85
C VAL A 232 22.44 -5.08 -13.55
N PHE A 233 23.01 -4.37 -12.58
CA PHE A 233 22.42 -4.20 -11.24
C PHE A 233 21.43 -3.03 -11.13
N ALA A 234 21.53 -1.98 -11.96
CA ALA A 234 20.56 -0.89 -11.96
C ALA A 234 19.12 -1.38 -12.21
N PRO A 235 18.85 -2.23 -13.23
CA PRO A 235 17.53 -2.84 -13.42
C PRO A 235 17.01 -3.62 -12.22
N ILE A 236 17.90 -4.31 -11.49
CA ILE A 236 17.53 -5.11 -10.31
C ILE A 236 17.07 -4.19 -9.18
N VAL A 237 17.77 -3.07 -8.96
CA VAL A 237 17.37 -2.06 -7.95
C VAL A 237 16.06 -1.38 -8.33
N GLU A 238 15.88 -1.03 -9.61
CA GLU A 238 14.62 -0.46 -10.12
C GLU A 238 13.45 -1.41 -9.84
N ALA A 239 13.61 -2.67 -10.23
CA ALA A 239 12.60 -3.71 -10.03
C ALA A 239 12.29 -3.93 -8.55
N ALA A 240 13.31 -4.05 -7.71
CA ALA A 240 13.15 -4.22 -6.27
C ALA A 240 12.36 -3.05 -5.65
N SER A 241 12.58 -1.82 -6.11
CA SER A 241 11.84 -0.64 -5.66
C SER A 241 10.34 -0.69 -5.99
N GLY A 242 9.93 -1.43 -7.02
CA GLY A 242 8.53 -1.68 -7.35
C GLY A 242 7.95 -2.90 -6.64
N ILE A 243 8.67 -4.02 -6.67
CA ILE A 243 8.23 -5.31 -6.15
C ILE A 243 8.00 -5.24 -4.64
N ALA A 244 8.92 -4.64 -3.88
CA ALA A 244 8.80 -4.60 -2.41
C ALA A 244 7.52 -3.87 -1.94
N PRO A 245 7.20 -2.65 -2.40
CA PRO A 245 5.92 -2.00 -2.14
C PRO A 245 4.69 -2.84 -2.52
N ALA A 246 4.73 -3.50 -3.68
CA ALA A 246 3.61 -4.30 -4.19
C ALA A 246 3.37 -5.56 -3.35
N LEU A 247 4.42 -6.29 -2.95
CA LEU A 247 4.32 -7.46 -2.05
C LEU A 247 3.68 -7.08 -0.71
N ILE A 248 4.06 -5.92 -0.16
CA ILE A 248 3.48 -5.41 1.07
C ILE A 248 1.98 -5.11 0.87
N ILE A 249 1.59 -4.44 -0.22
CA ILE A 249 0.17 -4.14 -0.52
C ILE A 249 -0.62 -5.45 -0.61
N LEU A 250 -0.10 -6.41 -1.36
CA LEU A 250 -0.73 -7.72 -1.53
C LEU A 250 -0.93 -8.41 -0.17
N ARG A 251 0.08 -8.40 0.70
CA ARG A 251 -0.03 -9.03 2.02
C ARG A 251 -1.04 -8.34 2.92
N MET A 252 -1.07 -7.01 2.92
CA MET A 252 -2.06 -6.24 3.68
C MET A 252 -3.48 -6.56 3.19
N ALA A 253 -3.68 -6.64 1.88
CA ALA A 253 -4.97 -6.99 1.31
C ALA A 253 -5.41 -8.41 1.70
N LEU A 254 -4.50 -9.39 1.62
CA LEU A 254 -4.75 -10.78 2.05
C LEU A 254 -5.08 -10.87 3.55
N GLY A 255 -4.36 -10.14 4.40
CA GLY A 255 -4.60 -10.12 5.84
C GLY A 255 -6.00 -9.59 6.21
N VAL A 256 -6.44 -8.50 5.54
CA VAL A 256 -7.79 -7.95 5.74
C VAL A 256 -8.87 -8.94 5.33
N ALA A 257 -8.66 -9.70 4.26
CA ALA A 257 -9.64 -10.67 3.80
C ALA A 257 -9.79 -11.87 4.73
N VAL A 258 -8.67 -12.38 5.24
CA VAL A 258 -8.69 -13.46 6.25
C VAL A 258 -9.45 -12.98 7.48
N SER A 259 -9.20 -11.76 7.96
CA SER A 259 -9.94 -11.18 9.10
C SER A 259 -11.44 -11.07 8.83
N LYS A 260 -11.86 -10.62 7.64
CA LYS A 260 -13.29 -10.53 7.27
C LYS A 260 -13.95 -11.91 7.22
N GLN A 261 -13.25 -12.92 6.70
CA GLN A 261 -13.76 -14.29 6.64
C GLN A 261 -13.90 -14.90 8.03
N THR A 262 -12.91 -14.72 8.92
CA THR A 262 -12.98 -15.17 10.31
C THR A 262 -14.14 -14.51 11.05
N GLN A 263 -14.37 -13.20 10.87
CA GLN A 263 -15.51 -12.51 11.47
C GLN A 263 -16.85 -13.02 10.93
N ALA A 264 -16.98 -13.25 9.62
CA ALA A 264 -18.20 -13.80 9.04
C ALA A 264 -18.54 -15.19 9.59
N GLN A 265 -17.55 -16.08 9.73
CA GLN A 265 -17.72 -17.42 10.29
C GLN A 265 -18.16 -17.38 11.78
N LEU A 266 -17.61 -16.45 12.57
CA LEU A 266 -18.01 -16.27 13.97
C LEU A 266 -19.44 -15.72 14.10
N SER A 267 -19.85 -14.79 13.23
CA SER A 267 -21.22 -14.26 13.22
C SER A 267 -22.26 -15.30 12.80
N THR A 268 -21.92 -16.24 11.92
CA THR A 268 -22.83 -17.32 11.50
C THR A 268 -23.04 -18.38 12.60
N LEU A 269 -22.06 -18.57 13.49
CA LEU A 269 -22.16 -19.54 14.61
C LEU A 269 -23.04 -19.05 15.78
N GLN A 270 -23.44 -17.78 15.83
CA GLN A 270 -24.22 -17.21 16.95
C GLN A 270 -25.76 -17.35 16.83
N PHE A 271 -26.30 -17.96 15.77
CA PHE A 271 -27.76 -18.11 15.57
C PHE A 271 -28.33 -19.50 15.93
N GLY A 272 -27.54 -20.39 16.53
CA GLY A 272 -27.93 -21.79 16.76
C GLY A 272 -28.42 -22.19 18.16
N SER A 273 -28.57 -21.27 19.14
CA SER A 273 -28.86 -21.70 20.52
C SER A 273 -29.88 -20.81 21.25
N ARG A 274 -31.17 -21.07 20.98
CA ARG A 274 -32.27 -20.96 21.95
C ARG A 274 -33.53 -21.64 21.37
N GLN A 275 -33.58 -22.98 21.44
CA GLN A 275 -34.86 -23.69 21.43
C GLN A 275 -35.34 -23.77 22.88
N HIS A 276 -36.40 -23.03 23.18
CA HIS A 276 -37.15 -23.11 24.43
C HIS A 276 -38.24 -24.17 24.26
N PRO A 277 -38.26 -25.27 25.02
CA PRO A 277 -39.37 -26.21 24.98
C PRO A 277 -40.59 -25.54 25.63
N GLN A 278 -41.67 -25.43 24.87
CA GLN A 278 -42.99 -25.12 25.38
C GLN A 278 -43.45 -26.22 26.34
N THR A 279 -43.80 -25.85 27.57
CA THR A 279 -44.71 -26.64 28.40
C THR A 279 -45.91 -25.77 28.72
N SER A 280 -47.00 -26.01 28.00
CA SER A 280 -48.34 -25.53 28.34
C SER A 280 -48.97 -26.56 29.27
N ASP A 281 -49.42 -26.14 30.46
CA ASP A 281 -50.61 -26.69 31.11
C ASP A 281 -51.07 -25.79 32.28
N SER A 282 -52.12 -25.02 31.99
CA SER A 282 -53.43 -24.96 32.68
C SER A 282 -53.55 -24.87 34.22
N GLU A 283 -53.96 -23.67 34.67
CA GLU A 283 -55.05 -23.32 35.61
C GLU A 283 -55.20 -23.90 37.06
N ASN A 284 -55.09 -22.98 38.03
CA ASN A 284 -56.02 -22.58 39.12
C ASN A 284 -56.43 -23.48 40.34
N LEU A 285 -56.41 -22.80 41.52
CA LEU A 285 -57.22 -22.95 42.78
C LEU A 285 -56.88 -24.13 43.72
N THR A 286 -56.70 -24.05 45.06
CA THR A 286 -57.32 -23.29 46.16
C THR A 286 -56.53 -23.40 47.50
N THR A 287 -56.51 -22.31 48.30
CA THR A 287 -56.83 -22.15 49.75
C THR A 287 -56.10 -22.89 50.92
N TYR A 288 -55.95 -22.12 52.03
CA TYR A 288 -55.63 -22.41 53.47
C TYR A 288 -54.16 -22.26 53.91
N GLY A 289 -53.76 -21.49 54.95
CA GLY A 289 -54.44 -20.68 55.98
C GLY A 289 -53.39 -19.84 56.76
N GLY A 290 -53.81 -18.73 57.40
CA GLY A 290 -52.93 -17.74 58.08
C GLY A 290 -52.41 -18.15 59.48
N PRO A 291 -52.32 -17.24 60.48
CA PRO A 291 -51.88 -15.83 60.48
C PRO A 291 -50.88 -15.51 61.62
N ARG A 292 -50.00 -14.49 61.53
CA ARG A 292 -49.43 -13.80 62.72
C ARG A 292 -49.03 -12.33 62.50
N THR A 293 -49.73 -11.44 63.22
CA THR A 293 -49.30 -10.22 63.97
C THR A 293 -48.48 -9.14 63.25
N LEU A 294 -48.97 -7.92 62.96
CA LEU A 294 -49.43 -6.80 63.80
C LEU A 294 -48.29 -5.95 64.41
N SER A 295 -47.97 -4.83 63.74
CA SER A 295 -47.50 -3.52 64.26
C SER A 295 -47.01 -2.69 63.06
N ALA A 296 -47.12 -1.37 62.93
CA ALA A 296 -47.87 -0.28 63.52
C ALA A 296 -47.53 0.93 62.63
N ASN A 297 -48.53 1.63 62.11
CA ASN A 297 -48.34 2.85 61.31
C ASN A 297 -47.87 4.01 62.20
N PHE A 298 -46.97 4.84 61.68
CA PHE A 298 -46.92 6.28 62.00
C PHE A 298 -46.68 7.10 60.74
N HIS A 299 -47.53 8.11 60.57
CA HIS A 299 -47.61 9.09 59.47
C HIS A 299 -46.90 10.39 59.86
N HIS A 300 -46.18 11.02 58.91
CA HIS A 300 -46.11 12.47 58.66
C HIS A 300 -45.24 12.68 57.39
N GLN A 301 -45.76 13.00 56.20
CA GLN A 301 -46.36 14.23 55.65
C GLN A 301 -45.36 15.34 55.26
N GLY A 302 -45.39 15.69 53.96
CA GLY A 302 -44.73 16.84 53.31
C GLY A 302 -44.49 16.54 51.82
N SER A 303 -45.51 16.55 50.95
CA SER A 303 -46.05 17.70 50.21
C SER A 303 -45.09 18.31 49.17
N HIS A 304 -45.22 17.91 47.90
CA HIS A 304 -45.38 18.87 46.80
C HIS A 304 -46.07 18.22 45.58
N LYS A 305 -47.31 18.67 45.37
CA LYS A 305 -48.13 18.68 44.14
C LYS A 305 -47.44 19.49 43.04
N ASP A 306 -47.83 19.52 41.77
CA ASP A 306 -48.69 18.79 40.83
C ASP A 306 -48.48 19.54 39.51
N PHE A 307 -48.45 18.84 38.38
CA PHE A 307 -49.10 19.15 37.08
C PHE A 307 -48.44 18.25 36.02
N SER A 308 -49.07 17.20 35.48
CA SER A 308 -50.29 17.17 34.63
C SER A 308 -50.03 17.99 33.35
N ASP A 309 -50.20 17.52 32.12
CA ASP A 309 -51.08 16.51 31.55
C ASP A 309 -50.48 16.06 30.19
N SER A 310 -50.44 14.76 29.87
CA SER A 310 -51.51 13.97 29.22
C SER A 310 -51.58 14.24 27.70
N ASN A 311 -51.26 13.22 26.87
CA ASN A 311 -52.23 12.34 26.18
C ASN A 311 -52.76 13.00 24.87
N VAL A 312 -53.03 12.36 23.73
CA VAL A 312 -53.26 10.95 23.38
C VAL A 312 -53.46 10.85 21.86
N SER A 313 -52.85 9.83 21.25
CA SER A 313 -53.39 8.88 20.24
C SER A 313 -53.86 9.26 18.82
N GLY A 314 -53.80 8.22 17.95
CA GLY A 314 -54.63 7.99 16.75
C GLY A 314 -53.79 7.99 15.47
N HIS A 315 -53.29 6.87 14.93
CA HIS A 315 -53.94 5.76 14.19
C HIS A 315 -54.36 6.12 12.75
N ASP A 316 -53.70 5.42 11.80
CA ASP A 316 -54.05 4.98 10.45
C ASP A 316 -54.56 5.94 9.35
N GLY A 317 -53.92 5.86 8.18
CA GLY A 317 -54.40 6.40 6.90
C GLY A 317 -53.42 6.14 5.75
N HIS A 318 -53.86 5.40 4.74
CA HIS A 318 -53.11 4.87 3.60
C HIS A 318 -53.63 5.57 2.32
N GLU A 319 -52.79 6.31 1.57
CA GLU A 319 -53.06 6.74 0.17
C GLU A 319 -51.76 7.32 -0.43
N ILE A 320 -51.03 6.56 -1.25
CA ILE A 320 -50.94 6.68 -2.73
C ILE A 320 -50.78 8.13 -3.22
N ASP A 321 -49.56 8.48 -3.64
CA ASP A 321 -49.41 9.29 -4.86
C ASP A 321 -48.19 8.82 -5.66
N ALA A 322 -48.45 8.57 -6.93
CA ALA A 322 -47.60 7.96 -7.92
C ALA A 322 -47.32 9.00 -8.99
N THR A 323 -46.35 9.89 -8.78
CA THR A 323 -45.99 10.93 -9.77
C THR A 323 -44.53 11.37 -9.60
N THR A 324 -43.57 10.47 -9.87
CA THR A 324 -42.17 10.89 -10.16
C THR A 324 -41.35 9.85 -10.93
N LEU A 325 -41.99 9.08 -11.83
CA LEU A 325 -41.32 8.11 -12.72
C LEU A 325 -41.62 8.40 -14.21
N MET A 326 -41.47 9.65 -14.64
CA MET A 326 -41.67 10.06 -16.05
C MET A 326 -40.65 11.10 -16.55
N GLU A 327 -39.40 11.13 -16.04
CA GLU A 327 -38.41 12.11 -16.51
C GLU A 327 -36.99 11.58 -16.80
N GLU A 328 -36.82 10.27 -17.00
CA GLU A 328 -35.53 9.74 -17.48
C GLU A 328 -35.69 8.62 -18.51
N LYS A 329 -36.60 8.83 -19.47
CA LYS A 329 -36.75 7.94 -20.64
C LYS A 329 -37.00 8.70 -21.93
N GLN A 330 -36.32 9.83 -22.11
CA GLN A 330 -36.39 10.61 -23.36
C GLN A 330 -35.04 11.05 -23.95
N GLU A 331 -33.90 10.56 -23.44
CA GLU A 331 -32.57 10.86 -24.02
C GLU A 331 -31.87 9.67 -24.73
N SER A 332 -32.54 8.52 -24.86
CA SER A 332 -31.99 7.32 -25.53
C SER A 332 -32.54 7.06 -26.96
N ARG A 333 -33.25 8.00 -27.57
CA ARG A 333 -33.76 7.86 -28.96
C ARG A 333 -33.54 9.12 -29.80
N SER A 334 -32.29 9.58 -29.92
CA SER A 334 -31.90 10.55 -30.96
C SER A 334 -30.39 10.57 -31.21
N GLY A 335 -29.80 9.42 -31.55
CA GLY A 335 -28.36 9.33 -31.83
C GLY A 335 -27.96 8.08 -32.60
N SER A 336 -28.73 7.67 -33.61
CA SER A 336 -28.30 6.66 -34.58
C SER A 336 -29.10 6.79 -35.88
N ALA A 337 -28.81 7.84 -36.65
CA ALA A 337 -29.06 7.91 -38.09
C ALA A 337 -28.27 9.10 -38.64
N VAL A 338 -27.05 8.85 -39.12
CA VAL A 338 -26.42 9.31 -40.38
C VAL A 338 -25.09 8.59 -40.51
#